data_AF-A0A5P1X1J1-F1
#
_entry.id   AF-A0A5P1X1J1-F1
#
_cell.length_a   1.000
_cell.length_b   1.000
_cell.length_c   1.000
_cell.angle_alpha   90.00
_cell.angle_beta   90.00
_cell.angle_gamma   90.00
#
_symmetry.space_group_name_H-M   'P 1'
#
loop_
_entity.id
_entity.type
_entity.pdbx_description
1 polymer ?
#
loop_
_entity_poly.entity_id
_entity_poly.type
_entity_poly.pdbx_seq_one_letter_code
_entity_poly.pdbx_strand_id
1 'polypeptide(L)'
;MKKILGIFSIVVISLSLTACGSSADKKDSSSKSSSSSVSSNKKATSSNKKNSSSRSSSTPAASSSSASGLDQSREAITAQETANGNKPLSFEPIQSAAQAEALLTKNYGDKGWTTAHGSVGLSSPIYFSVNSNDGQTLVVYATGQVKPMGE
;
A
#
# COMPACT_ATOMS: atom_id res chain seq x y z
N MET A 1 32.64 -10.42 43.52
CA MET A 1 32.75 -9.27 44.44
C MET A 1 32.32 -8.01 43.68
N LYS A 2 31.32 -7.29 44.22
CA LYS A 2 30.97 -5.85 44.13
C LYS A 2 31.63 -5.06 42.96
N LYS A 3 30.93 -4.26 42.13
CA LYS A 3 30.05 -3.14 42.48
C LYS A 3 29.11 -2.73 41.32
N ILE A 4 27.95 -2.21 41.71
CA ILE A 4 26.88 -1.53 40.96
C ILE A 4 27.28 -0.06 40.72
N LEU A 5 26.89 0.59 39.61
CA LEU A 5 26.27 1.94 39.56
C LEU A 5 26.05 2.43 38.12
N GLY A 6 24.79 2.62 37.71
CA GLY A 6 24.24 3.93 37.31
C GLY A 6 24.41 4.19 35.81
N ILE A 7 23.50 4.81 35.05
CA ILE A 7 22.46 5.78 35.37
C ILE A 7 21.45 5.75 34.20
N PHE A 8 20.15 5.71 34.49
CA PHE A 8 19.08 5.97 33.53
C PHE A 8 19.10 7.45 33.14
N SER A 9 19.38 7.77 31.87
CA SER A 9 19.12 9.09 31.30
C SER A 9 17.95 9.00 30.35
N ILE A 10 16.75 9.26 30.89
CA ILE A 10 15.55 9.57 30.11
C ILE A 10 15.67 11.04 29.72
N VAL A 11 16.05 11.32 28.47
CA VAL A 11 15.85 12.63 27.86
C VAL A 11 14.71 12.47 26.88
N VAL A 12 13.53 12.93 27.31
CA VAL A 12 12.34 13.09 26.48
C VAL A 12 12.64 14.23 25.50
N ILE A 13 12.94 13.87 24.26
CA ILE A 13 13.03 14.82 23.16
C ILE A 13 11.62 14.96 22.58
N SER A 14 10.87 15.96 23.05
CA SER A 14 9.64 16.41 22.40
C SER A 14 10.01 17.16 21.11
N LEU A 15 10.04 16.46 19.98
CA LEU A 15 10.02 17.10 18.65
C LEU A 15 8.63 17.70 18.44
N SER A 16 8.50 19.01 18.66
CA SER A 16 7.34 19.78 18.20
C SER A 16 7.31 19.77 16.67
N LEU A 17 6.30 19.11 16.11
CA LEU A 17 5.97 19.14 14.68
C LEU A 17 5.42 20.52 14.31
N THR A 18 6.20 21.32 13.58
CA THR A 18 5.72 22.46 12.79
C THR A 18 5.85 22.11 11.31
N ALA A 19 4.70 21.98 10.64
CA ALA A 19 4.51 22.11 9.19
C ALA A 19 2.98 22.27 8.98
N CYS A 20 2.43 23.46 8.71
CA CYS A 20 2.45 24.28 7.50
C CYS A 20 1.56 23.74 6.36
N GLY A 21 0.48 24.51 6.06
CA GLY A 21 -0.29 24.52 4.81
C GLY A 21 -1.50 23.58 4.79
N SER A 22 -2.71 23.95 4.36
CA SER A 22 -3.26 25.16 3.75
C SER A 22 -4.77 25.13 3.98
N SER A 23 -5.35 26.18 4.54
CA SER A 23 -6.80 26.35 4.56
C SER A 23 -7.17 27.74 4.09
N ALA A 24 -7.59 27.76 2.83
CA ALA A 24 -8.56 28.62 2.17
C ALA A 24 -8.72 30.05 2.72
N ASP A 25 -8.37 30.99 1.85
CA ASP A 25 -9.01 32.29 1.73
C ASP A 25 -10.54 32.19 1.91
N LYS A 26 -11.08 32.98 2.84
CA LYS A 26 -11.90 34.17 2.54
C LYS A 26 -12.56 34.70 3.82
N LYS A 27 -12.09 35.87 4.27
CA LYS A 27 -12.82 36.79 5.15
C LYS A 27 -13.67 37.70 4.26
N ASP A 28 -14.95 37.78 4.57
CA ASP A 28 -15.88 38.91 4.42
C ASP A 28 -17.29 38.34 4.64
N SER A 29 -18.30 38.95 5.26
CA SER A 29 -18.44 40.11 6.12
C SER A 29 -19.85 39.99 6.74
N SER A 30 -20.07 40.61 7.89
CA SER A 30 -21.34 40.88 8.59
C SER A 30 -22.68 40.61 7.86
N SER A 31 -23.63 39.93 8.51
CA SER A 31 -24.82 40.57 9.14
C SER A 31 -25.94 39.54 9.42
N LYS A 32 -26.58 39.75 10.56
CA LYS A 32 -27.75 39.05 11.09
C LYS A 32 -28.99 39.83 10.67
N SER A 33 -30.04 39.16 10.15
CA SER A 33 -31.48 39.48 10.36
C SER A 33 -32.42 38.73 9.39
N SER A 34 -33.32 37.91 9.98
CA SER A 34 -34.75 37.74 9.69
C SER A 34 -35.34 37.97 8.27
N SER A 35 -36.06 36.96 7.74
CA SER A 35 -37.54 36.94 7.68
C SER A 35 -38.08 35.89 6.71
N SER A 36 -39.28 35.43 7.02
CA SER A 36 -40.14 34.45 6.35
C SER A 36 -40.46 34.74 4.87
N SER A 37 -40.68 33.70 4.06
CA SER A 37 -42.01 33.35 3.48
C SER A 37 -41.94 32.36 2.30
N VAL A 38 -42.76 31.30 2.42
CA VAL A 38 -43.57 30.59 1.40
C VAL A 38 -43.06 30.49 -0.07
N SER A 39 -42.90 29.26 -0.58
CA SER A 39 -43.93 28.64 -1.44
C SER A 39 -43.54 27.21 -1.85
N SER A 40 -44.48 26.32 -1.58
CA SER A 40 -44.55 24.95 -2.05
C SER A 40 -44.89 24.89 -3.54
N ASN A 41 -44.26 23.98 -4.29
CA ASN A 41 -44.91 23.39 -5.46
C ASN A 41 -44.52 21.91 -5.64
N LYS A 42 -45.46 21.02 -5.29
CA LYS A 42 -45.49 19.62 -5.76
C LYS A 42 -45.86 19.61 -7.25
N LYS A 43 -45.27 18.71 -8.06
CA LYS A 43 -46.06 17.87 -8.99
C LYS A 43 -45.28 16.65 -9.48
N ALA A 44 -46.07 15.60 -9.73
CA ALA A 44 -45.75 14.19 -9.84
C ALA A 44 -45.41 13.68 -11.27
N THR A 45 -44.71 12.55 -11.30
CA THR A 45 -44.94 11.31 -12.08
C THR A 45 -45.09 11.36 -13.61
N SER A 46 -44.24 10.61 -14.32
CA SER A 46 -44.70 9.49 -15.17
C SER A 46 -43.56 8.56 -15.61
N SER A 47 -43.84 7.26 -15.50
CA SER A 47 -43.04 6.09 -15.85
C SER A 47 -43.25 5.65 -17.29
N ASN A 48 -42.20 5.15 -17.96
CA ASN A 48 -42.25 4.14 -19.05
C ASN A 48 -40.80 3.87 -19.49
N LYS A 49 -40.34 2.69 -19.91
CA LYS A 49 -40.92 1.36 -20.15
C LYS A 49 -39.73 0.40 -20.34
N LYS A 50 -39.83 -0.82 -19.82
CA LYS A 50 -38.86 -1.92 -20.02
C LYS A 50 -38.73 -2.29 -21.50
N ASN A 51 -37.56 -2.77 -21.93
CA ASN A 51 -37.50 -3.92 -22.82
C ASN A 51 -36.34 -4.85 -22.46
N SER A 52 -36.65 -6.14 -22.50
CA SER A 52 -35.85 -7.31 -22.14
C SER A 52 -35.50 -8.12 -23.39
N SER A 53 -34.61 -9.10 -23.19
CA SER A 53 -34.25 -10.23 -24.08
C SER A 53 -33.18 -9.92 -25.15
N SER A 54 -32.23 -10.78 -25.49
CA SER A 54 -31.79 -12.08 -24.95
C SER A 54 -30.58 -12.57 -25.77
N ARG A 55 -29.69 -13.32 -25.11
CA ARG A 55 -28.85 -14.44 -25.63
C ARG A 55 -27.82 -14.17 -26.74
N SER A 56 -26.55 -14.43 -26.42
CA SER A 56 -25.77 -15.62 -26.86
C SER A 56 -24.29 -15.38 -26.50
N SER A 57 -23.76 -15.95 -25.42
CA SER A 57 -23.04 -17.24 -25.39
C SER A 57 -21.73 -17.25 -26.19
N SER A 58 -20.63 -17.02 -25.48
CA SER A 58 -19.34 -17.67 -25.75
C SER A 58 -18.44 -17.56 -24.52
N THR A 59 -18.66 -18.44 -23.56
CA THR A 59 -17.56 -19.09 -22.84
C THR A 59 -17.34 -20.43 -23.53
N PRO A 60 -16.10 -20.73 -23.94
CA PRO A 60 -15.27 -21.49 -23.04
C PRO A 60 -13.84 -20.97 -23.02
N ALA A 61 -13.45 -20.40 -21.90
CA ALA A 61 -12.15 -20.72 -21.33
C ALA A 61 -12.32 -20.50 -19.83
N ALA A 62 -12.62 -21.58 -19.11
CA ALA A 62 -12.07 -21.70 -17.78
C ALA A 62 -10.56 -21.74 -17.97
N SER A 63 -9.94 -20.57 -18.18
CA SER A 63 -8.54 -20.39 -17.87
C SER A 63 -8.48 -20.42 -16.35
N SER A 64 -8.56 -21.64 -15.80
CA SER A 64 -7.88 -21.98 -14.56
C SER A 64 -6.36 -21.97 -14.81
N SER A 65 -5.86 -20.92 -15.42
CA SER A 65 -4.51 -20.45 -15.19
C SER A 65 -4.69 -19.56 -13.98
N SER A 66 -4.20 -19.97 -12.83
CA SER A 66 -3.75 -19.03 -11.81
C SER A 66 -2.85 -18.05 -12.56
N ALA A 67 -3.43 -16.95 -13.04
CA ALA A 67 -2.74 -16.01 -13.91
C ALA A 67 -1.80 -15.24 -13.01
N SER A 68 -0.64 -15.83 -12.75
CA SER A 68 0.50 -15.08 -12.26
C SER A 68 0.69 -13.95 -13.26
N GLY A 69 0.47 -12.70 -12.84
CA GLY A 69 0.77 -11.50 -13.64
C GLY A 69 2.25 -11.35 -13.98
N LEU A 70 3.06 -12.36 -13.69
CA LEU A 70 4.47 -12.51 -14.06
C LEU A 70 4.69 -12.61 -15.57
N ASP A 71 3.69 -12.97 -16.37
CA ASP A 71 3.77 -12.95 -17.85
C ASP A 71 3.56 -11.54 -18.45
N GLN A 72 3.30 -10.52 -17.63
CA GLN A 72 3.16 -9.13 -18.08
C GLN A 72 4.52 -8.46 -18.25
N SER A 73 4.58 -7.43 -19.12
CA SER A 73 5.80 -6.63 -19.26
C SER A 73 6.12 -5.86 -17.97
N ARG A 74 7.40 -5.56 -17.74
CA ARG A 74 7.84 -4.85 -16.53
C ARG A 74 7.20 -3.46 -16.41
N GLU A 75 6.93 -2.79 -17.53
CA GLU A 75 6.24 -1.50 -17.58
C GLU A 75 4.79 -1.64 -17.12
N ALA A 76 4.08 -2.68 -17.56
CA ALA A 76 2.71 -2.96 -17.14
C ALA A 76 2.62 -3.28 -15.65
N ILE A 77 3.58 -4.03 -15.12
CA ILE A 77 3.69 -4.34 -13.68
C ILE A 77 3.97 -3.06 -12.90
N THR A 78 4.92 -2.22 -13.34
CA THR A 78 5.23 -0.94 -12.70
C THR A 78 4.02 0.00 -12.66
N ALA A 79 3.25 0.09 -13.74
CA ALA A 79 2.04 0.90 -13.77
C ALA A 79 0.99 0.41 -12.75
N GLN A 80 0.83 -0.91 -12.62
CA GLN A 80 -0.06 -1.50 -11.63
C GLN A 80 0.43 -1.29 -10.20
N GLU A 81 1.73 -1.51 -9.91
CA GLU A 81 2.32 -1.27 -8.60
C GLU A 81 2.14 0.20 -8.18
N THR A 82 2.35 1.14 -9.11
CA THR A 82 2.14 2.58 -8.89
C THR A 82 0.66 2.88 -8.58
N ALA A 83 -0.27 2.32 -9.36
CA ALA A 83 -1.71 2.47 -9.12
C ALA A 83 -2.14 1.83 -7.78
N ASN A 84 -1.41 0.81 -7.31
CA ASN A 84 -1.60 0.13 -6.03
C ASN A 84 -0.85 0.80 -4.87
N GLY A 85 -0.35 2.03 -5.05
CA GLY A 85 0.35 2.77 -4.00
C GLY A 85 1.70 2.17 -3.63
N ASN A 86 2.43 1.63 -4.62
CA ASN A 86 3.73 0.98 -4.48
C ASN A 86 3.70 -0.21 -3.51
N LYS A 87 2.64 -1.02 -3.60
CA LYS A 87 2.49 -2.26 -2.83
C LYS A 87 2.56 -3.47 -3.74
N PRO A 88 3.02 -4.63 -3.23
CA PRO A 88 2.98 -5.88 -3.98
C PRO A 88 1.62 -6.12 -4.61
N LEU A 89 1.61 -6.59 -5.85
CA LEU A 89 0.40 -6.93 -6.57
C LEU A 89 -0.12 -8.29 -6.11
N SER A 90 -1.43 -8.53 -6.16
CA SER A 90 -2.05 -9.74 -5.61
C SER A 90 -1.52 -11.06 -6.21
N PHE A 91 -0.95 -11.02 -7.40
CA PHE A 91 -0.35 -12.19 -8.05
C PHE A 91 1.11 -12.44 -7.63
N GLU A 92 1.74 -11.51 -6.94
CA GLU A 92 3.13 -11.64 -6.50
C GLU A 92 3.23 -12.56 -5.26
N PRO A 93 4.21 -13.46 -5.21
CA PRO A 93 4.33 -14.43 -4.12
C PRO A 93 4.72 -13.79 -2.78
N ILE A 94 5.43 -12.65 -2.79
CA ILE A 94 5.90 -11.97 -1.59
C ILE A 94 5.09 -10.68 -1.39
N GLN A 95 4.11 -10.76 -0.51
CA GLN A 95 3.18 -9.69 -0.13
C GLN A 95 3.64 -8.90 1.11
N SER A 96 4.59 -9.41 1.88
CA SER A 96 5.00 -8.81 3.15
C SER A 96 6.44 -9.12 3.55
N ALA A 97 6.96 -8.32 4.49
CA ALA A 97 8.27 -8.53 5.11
C ALA A 97 8.41 -9.93 5.73
N ALA A 98 7.38 -10.39 6.46
CA ALA A 98 7.38 -11.72 7.05
C ALA A 98 7.47 -12.84 6.00
N GLN A 99 6.88 -12.64 4.82
CA GLN A 99 7.00 -13.60 3.72
C GLN A 99 8.40 -13.57 3.08
N ALA A 100 9.03 -12.40 3.00
CA ALA A 100 10.41 -12.29 2.54
C ALA A 100 11.37 -13.00 3.51
N GLU A 101 11.23 -12.78 4.82
CA GLU A 101 12.00 -13.47 5.86
C GLU A 101 11.78 -14.98 5.81
N ALA A 102 10.52 -15.44 5.69
CA ALA A 102 10.20 -16.86 5.58
C ALA A 102 10.80 -17.49 4.31
N LEU A 103 10.82 -16.77 3.18
CA LEU A 103 11.46 -17.22 1.95
C LEU A 103 12.98 -17.41 2.17
N LEU A 104 13.64 -16.47 2.84
CA LEU A 104 15.06 -16.57 3.13
C LEU A 104 15.37 -17.70 4.13
N THR A 105 14.56 -17.87 5.16
CA THR A 105 14.67 -19.01 6.08
C THR A 105 14.53 -20.34 5.34
N LYS A 106 13.60 -20.43 4.37
CA LYS A 106 13.43 -21.61 3.53
C LYS A 106 14.64 -21.88 2.63
N ASN A 107 15.23 -20.84 2.04
CA ASN A 107 16.30 -20.99 1.06
C ASN A 107 17.70 -21.13 1.68
N TYR A 108 17.95 -20.48 2.81
CA TYR A 108 19.29 -20.32 3.40
C TYR A 108 19.38 -20.75 4.87
N GLY A 109 18.27 -21.24 5.44
CA GLY A 109 18.16 -21.59 6.86
C GLY A 109 17.88 -20.37 7.76
N ASP A 110 17.64 -20.64 9.03
CA ASP A 110 17.41 -19.59 10.02
C ASP A 110 18.72 -18.88 10.37
N LYS A 111 18.83 -17.61 9.96
CA LYS A 111 19.95 -16.72 10.26
C LYS A 111 19.52 -15.48 11.04
N GLY A 112 18.33 -15.52 11.64
CA GLY A 112 17.67 -14.35 12.24
C GLY A 112 17.43 -13.23 11.23
N TRP A 113 16.83 -13.60 10.10
CA TRP A 113 16.44 -12.66 9.06
C TRP A 113 15.52 -11.58 9.61
N THR A 114 15.88 -10.32 9.38
CA THR A 114 15.10 -9.15 9.80
C THR A 114 15.02 -8.16 8.66
N THR A 115 13.81 -7.80 8.26
CA THR A 115 13.57 -6.83 7.19
C THR A 115 13.93 -5.42 7.65
N ALA A 116 14.82 -4.74 6.92
CA ALA A 116 15.07 -3.32 7.13
C ALA A 116 13.82 -2.51 6.75
N HIS A 117 13.41 -1.59 7.62
CA HIS A 117 12.24 -0.74 7.36
C HIS A 117 12.38 0.01 6.02
N GLY A 118 11.33 -0.05 5.18
CA GLY A 118 11.14 0.96 4.12
C GLY A 118 11.30 0.53 2.65
N SER A 119 11.08 -0.74 2.29
CA SER A 119 11.18 -1.15 0.88
C SER A 119 9.83 -1.23 0.12
N VAL A 120 8.71 -1.17 0.84
CA VAL A 120 7.34 -1.41 0.30
C VAL A 120 6.63 -0.13 -0.14
N GLY A 121 7.32 0.87 -0.69
CA GLY A 121 6.61 2.12 -1.00
C GLY A 121 7.31 3.21 -1.79
N LEU A 122 8.61 3.13 -2.02
CA LEU A 122 9.36 4.24 -2.60
C LEU A 122 9.56 4.12 -4.12
N SER A 123 9.51 2.91 -4.68
CA SER A 123 9.73 2.70 -6.12
C SER A 123 9.36 1.29 -6.57
N SER A 124 9.00 1.15 -7.84
CA SER A 124 8.98 -0.11 -8.58
C SER A 124 10.38 -0.45 -9.10
N PRO A 125 10.81 -1.72 -9.12
CA PRO A 125 10.10 -2.91 -8.64
C PRO A 125 9.98 -2.96 -7.11
N ILE A 126 8.91 -3.56 -6.59
CA ILE A 126 8.77 -3.75 -5.14
C ILE A 126 9.78 -4.80 -4.66
N TYR A 127 10.49 -4.46 -3.58
CA TYR A 127 11.42 -5.38 -2.92
C TYR A 127 11.38 -5.22 -1.41
N PHE A 128 12.10 -6.09 -0.70
CA PHE A 128 12.31 -6.12 0.74
C PHE A 128 13.82 -6.30 0.97
N SER A 129 14.46 -5.34 1.63
CA SER A 129 15.84 -5.51 2.10
C SER A 129 15.82 -6.28 3.41
N VAL A 130 16.52 -7.41 3.48
CA VAL A 130 16.52 -8.30 4.64
C VAL A 130 17.95 -8.57 5.08
N ASN A 131 18.21 -8.33 6.36
CA ASN A 131 19.50 -8.49 7.00
C ASN A 131 19.52 -9.80 7.80
N SER A 132 20.63 -10.51 7.75
CA SER A 132 20.94 -11.60 8.68
C SER A 132 21.72 -11.09 9.90
N ASN A 133 21.74 -11.86 10.98
CA ASN A 133 22.61 -11.59 12.13
C ASN A 133 24.10 -11.63 11.79
N ASP A 134 24.47 -12.36 10.74
CA ASP A 134 25.86 -12.49 10.27
C ASP A 134 26.34 -11.27 9.47
N GLY A 135 25.48 -10.25 9.28
CA GLY A 135 25.79 -9.03 8.53
C GLY A 135 25.58 -9.13 7.02
N GLN A 136 25.07 -10.25 6.50
CA GLN A 136 24.66 -10.36 5.09
C GLN A 136 23.33 -9.62 4.86
N THR A 137 23.26 -8.84 3.77
CA THR A 137 22.02 -8.18 3.32
C THR A 137 21.60 -8.74 1.96
N LEU A 138 20.36 -9.21 1.88
CA LEU A 138 19.73 -9.72 0.66
C LEU A 138 18.52 -8.84 0.29
N VAL A 139 18.29 -8.71 -1.01
CA VAL A 139 17.11 -8.07 -1.59
C VAL A 139 16.17 -9.16 -2.07
N VAL A 140 14.95 -9.17 -1.54
CA VAL A 140 13.87 -10.07 -1.96
C VAL A 140 12.84 -9.26 -2.75
N TYR A 141 12.68 -9.53 -4.04
CA TYR A 141 11.67 -8.89 -4.86
C TYR A 141 10.28 -9.47 -4.57
N ALA A 142 9.23 -8.67 -4.77
CA ALA A 142 7.85 -9.14 -4.62
C ALA A 142 7.55 -10.37 -5.52
N THR A 143 8.20 -10.45 -6.68
CA THR A 143 8.19 -11.59 -7.61
C THR A 143 8.81 -12.88 -7.06
N GLY A 144 9.46 -12.84 -5.89
CA GLY A 144 10.12 -13.98 -5.24
C GLY A 144 11.59 -14.17 -5.62
N GLN A 145 12.14 -13.32 -6.47
CA GLN A 145 13.58 -13.35 -6.77
C GLN A 145 14.40 -12.82 -5.59
N VAL A 146 15.57 -13.42 -5.34
CA VAL A 146 16.49 -13.02 -4.28
C VAL A 146 17.84 -12.64 -4.88
N LYS A 147 18.43 -11.52 -4.44
CA LYS A 147 19.76 -11.06 -4.87
C LYS A 147 20.59 -10.54 -3.69
N PRO A 148 21.93 -10.59 -3.73
CA PRO A 148 22.78 -9.82 -2.83
C PRO A 148 22.55 -8.31 -3.00
N MET A 149 22.59 -7.55 -1.90
CA MET A 149 22.52 -6.10 -2.00
C MET A 149 23.87 -5.53 -2.49
N GLY A 150 23.89 -4.92 -3.68
CA GLY A 150 25.08 -4.26 -4.24
C GLY A 150 25.74 -4.96 -5.44
N GLU A 151 25.14 -6.02 -5.98
CA GLU A 151 25.46 -6.58 -7.31
C GLU A 151 24.52 -6.05 -8.40
#